data_AF-A0A534G768-F1
#
_entry.id   AF-A0A534G768-F1
#
_cell.length_a   1.000
_cell.length_b   1.000
_cell.length_c   1.000
_cell.angle_alpha   90.00
_cell.angle_beta   90.00
_cell.angle_gamma   90.00
#
_symmetry.space_group_name_H-M   'P 1'
#
loop_
_entity.id
_entity.type
_entity.pdbx_description
1 polymer ?
#
loop_
_entity_poly.entity_id
_entity_poly.type
_entity_poly.pdbx_seq_one_letter_code
_entity_poly.pdbx_strand_id
1 'polypeptide(L)'
;DAIAAAAFVSADASRAQSLGDVAAQKYSPAVRRALASEFQRREALYRELAARQFALDARVDRSGSDDPHARHLMSDIAELERQADAVNTAIASRAVSAGTARREGTGRASLPSLPADAALVSYWLGSESTYAWVVLPGAIHWTRLPSPVTIADQAVAFHHSLTRLVDIPLERRLSDAQALYEMIIRPLEPWLSGVRQWVVIPDGALDYIPFAALKIPDLKADSFVATRHDVALAPAVWMLDTSGARVRLRARRALLLVADPVYQPDDPRLAVVMRTSATSQPPARHSLDPDRGQYQRLPFTAQEAAQISAQFPPADVDRLIGLDATRDRLLSLDWSAYRFIHIATHGIVDAQVPQLSALILSSYDSSGRVVDGAVRVADLSLESLAADVAVLSACDTALGKQVPSEGLLGIGSTMLARGARAVVASLWPVSDEIGARLMTEFYRHLLRDSMSPAAALGAAMRSVVSSGAADPALWAAYQVSVVALGPGPPARGVASRGPATAHEGAELETRRLRAIQAPARVERLLDGLISDRQLSPKDSYQIRDPAALPLPLQKAVAEASQQGRVWVCRASSYKTWLLFTAEMSLPLSRERGAPVLLLNRYDAKGELKDTGSWVSDPHGKWRRLAD
;
A
#
# COMPACT_ATOMS: atom_id res chain seq x y z
N ASP A 1 -8.11 -37.95 4.73
CA ASP A 1 -8.25 -37.14 3.50
C ASP A 1 -9.69 -36.79 3.15
N ALA A 2 -10.61 -37.75 3.00
CA ALA A 2 -12.00 -37.45 2.64
C ALA A 2 -12.74 -36.49 3.62
N ILE A 3 -12.60 -36.72 4.93
CA ILE A 3 -13.17 -35.82 5.95
C ILE A 3 -12.52 -34.43 5.92
N ALA A 4 -11.20 -34.37 5.73
CA ALA A 4 -10.46 -33.12 5.64
C ALA A 4 -10.88 -32.29 4.41
N ALA A 5 -11.06 -32.96 3.26
CA ALA A 5 -11.58 -32.35 2.04
C ALA A 5 -13.02 -31.84 2.20
N ALA A 6 -13.90 -32.62 2.85
CA ALA A 6 -15.26 -32.21 3.13
C ALA A 6 -15.32 -30.99 4.07
N ALA A 7 -14.51 -30.99 5.14
CA ALA A 7 -14.41 -29.87 6.07
C ALA A 7 -13.88 -28.61 5.37
N PHE A 8 -12.83 -28.75 4.56
CA PHE A 8 -12.28 -27.67 3.75
C PHE A 8 -13.31 -27.05 2.81
N VAL A 9 -14.02 -27.87 2.02
CA VAL A 9 -15.03 -27.39 1.07
C VAL A 9 -16.19 -26.70 1.79
N SER A 10 -16.62 -27.24 2.93
CA SER A 10 -17.66 -26.61 3.74
C SER A 10 -17.22 -25.25 4.29
N ALA A 11 -15.99 -25.15 4.78
CA ALA A 11 -15.41 -23.91 5.27
C ALA A 11 -15.25 -22.86 4.17
N ASP A 12 -14.82 -23.28 2.98
CA ASP A 12 -14.67 -22.38 1.83
C ASP A 12 -16.03 -21.90 1.28
N ALA A 13 -17.03 -22.76 1.25
CA ALA A 13 -18.37 -22.42 0.74
C ALA A 13 -19.10 -21.38 1.60
N SER A 14 -18.72 -21.22 2.87
CA SER A 14 -19.21 -20.13 3.71
C SER A 14 -18.47 -18.81 3.49
N ARG A 15 -17.36 -18.79 2.73
CA ARG A 15 -16.53 -17.61 2.55
C ARG A 15 -17.07 -16.65 1.47
N ALA A 16 -16.88 -15.34 1.69
CA ALA A 16 -16.96 -14.28 0.68
C ALA A 16 -18.33 -14.16 -0.06
N GLN A 17 -19.44 -14.53 0.59
CA GLN A 17 -20.75 -14.57 -0.07
C GLN A 17 -21.20 -13.20 -0.57
N SER A 18 -21.01 -12.16 0.23
CA SER A 18 -21.31 -10.77 -0.15
C SER A 18 -20.51 -10.32 -1.38
N LEU A 19 -19.26 -10.77 -1.53
CA LEU A 19 -18.42 -10.49 -2.70
C LEU A 19 -18.98 -11.19 -3.95
N GLY A 20 -19.53 -12.40 -3.80
CA GLY A 20 -20.25 -13.11 -4.86
C GLY A 20 -21.47 -12.35 -5.35
N ASP A 21 -22.25 -11.78 -4.43
CA ASP A 21 -23.43 -10.98 -4.78
C ASP A 21 -23.05 -9.71 -5.53
N VAL A 22 -22.02 -8.99 -5.05
CA VAL A 22 -21.47 -7.80 -5.74
C VAL A 22 -20.94 -8.16 -7.13
N ALA A 23 -20.32 -9.33 -7.30
CA ALA A 23 -19.81 -9.79 -8.58
C ALA A 23 -20.91 -10.17 -9.58
N ALA A 24 -22.05 -10.67 -9.08
CA ALA A 24 -23.18 -11.08 -9.91
C ALA A 24 -23.99 -9.87 -10.46
N GLN A 25 -24.02 -8.77 -9.73
CA GLN A 25 -24.78 -7.57 -10.08
C GLN A 25 -24.06 -6.76 -11.16
N LYS A 26 -24.66 -6.51 -12.34
CA LYS A 26 -24.08 -5.60 -13.34
C LYS A 26 -25.00 -4.41 -13.62
N TYR A 27 -24.40 -3.22 -13.64
CA TYR A 27 -25.11 -1.96 -13.89
C TYR A 27 -24.61 -1.35 -15.20
N SER A 28 -25.48 -1.29 -16.22
CA SER A 28 -25.13 -0.58 -17.46
C SER A 28 -25.07 0.93 -17.20
N PRO A 29 -24.35 1.72 -18.03
CA PRO A 29 -24.33 3.18 -17.87
C PRO A 29 -25.73 3.82 -17.88
N ALA A 30 -26.69 3.23 -18.60
CA ALA A 30 -28.07 3.70 -18.61
C ALA A 30 -28.79 3.42 -17.27
N VAL A 31 -28.61 2.21 -16.71
CA VAL A 31 -29.15 1.85 -15.40
C VAL A 31 -28.54 2.72 -14.30
N ARG A 32 -27.22 2.97 -14.36
CA ARG A 32 -26.55 3.85 -13.38
C ARG A 32 -27.13 5.27 -13.38
N ARG A 33 -27.41 5.83 -14.57
CA ARG A 33 -28.07 7.14 -14.69
C ARG A 33 -29.50 7.12 -14.16
N ALA A 34 -30.24 6.04 -14.38
CA ALA A 34 -31.61 5.90 -13.88
C ALA A 34 -31.68 5.78 -12.36
N LEU A 35 -30.65 5.21 -11.72
CA LEU A 35 -30.54 5.02 -10.27
C LEU A 35 -29.78 6.14 -9.53
N ALA A 36 -29.52 7.27 -10.21
CA ALA A 36 -28.69 8.32 -9.64
C ALA A 36 -29.26 8.86 -8.31
N SER A 37 -30.58 9.02 -8.21
CA SER A 37 -31.26 9.44 -6.97
C SER A 37 -31.11 8.43 -5.84
N GLU A 38 -31.22 7.14 -6.14
CA GLU A 38 -31.10 6.04 -5.19
C GLU A 38 -29.67 5.93 -4.68
N PHE A 39 -28.67 6.09 -5.54
CA PHE A 39 -27.27 6.13 -5.13
C PHE A 39 -26.98 7.33 -4.22
N GLN A 40 -27.49 8.51 -4.56
CA GLN A 40 -27.37 9.71 -3.71
C GLN A 40 -28.05 9.50 -2.35
N ARG A 41 -29.25 8.91 -2.33
CA ARG A 41 -29.97 8.62 -1.08
C ARG A 41 -29.21 7.60 -0.24
N ARG A 42 -28.69 6.53 -0.84
CA ARG A 42 -27.86 5.52 -0.17
C ARG A 42 -26.63 6.15 0.47
N GLU A 43 -25.92 6.99 -0.26
CA GLU A 43 -24.73 7.67 0.24
C GLU A 43 -25.06 8.60 1.42
N ALA A 44 -26.16 9.36 1.34
CA ALA A 44 -26.63 10.21 2.44
C ALA A 44 -26.95 9.40 3.71
N LEU A 45 -27.62 8.24 3.55
CA LEU A 45 -27.92 7.33 4.66
C LEU A 45 -26.64 6.80 5.31
N TYR A 46 -25.66 6.38 4.52
CA TYR A 46 -24.38 5.91 5.05
C TYR A 46 -23.63 6.99 5.84
N ARG A 47 -23.60 8.24 5.33
CA ARG A 47 -22.98 9.36 6.05
C ARG A 47 -23.68 9.64 7.38
N GLU A 48 -25.01 9.61 7.40
CA GLU A 48 -25.77 9.79 8.64
C GLU A 48 -25.51 8.65 9.62
N LEU A 49 -25.49 7.41 9.14
CA LEU A 49 -25.23 6.22 9.94
C LEU A 49 -23.84 6.29 10.59
N ALA A 50 -22.80 6.65 9.84
CA ALA A 50 -21.44 6.86 10.38
C ALA A 50 -21.41 7.97 11.44
N ALA A 51 -22.10 9.08 11.20
CA ALA A 51 -22.18 10.17 12.18
C ALA A 51 -22.90 9.75 13.48
N ARG A 52 -23.97 8.95 13.39
CA ARG A 52 -24.67 8.42 14.57
C ARG A 52 -23.85 7.38 15.32
N GLN A 53 -23.12 6.51 14.62
CA GLN A 53 -22.21 5.55 15.24
C GLN A 53 -21.09 6.26 16.00
N PHE A 54 -20.45 7.26 15.39
CA PHE A 54 -19.44 8.06 16.08
C PHE A 54 -20.00 8.76 17.33
N ALA A 55 -21.21 9.32 17.24
CA ALA A 55 -21.87 9.93 18.39
C ALA A 55 -22.21 8.90 19.49
N LEU A 56 -22.56 7.67 19.10
CA LEU A 56 -22.83 6.56 20.03
C LEU A 56 -21.54 6.15 20.75
N ASP A 57 -20.47 5.87 20.02
CA ASP A 57 -19.18 5.45 20.60
C ASP A 57 -18.69 6.49 21.61
N ALA A 58 -18.63 7.77 21.20
CA ALA A 58 -18.23 8.86 22.08
C ALA A 58 -19.14 8.99 23.32
N ARG A 59 -20.41 8.59 23.24
CA ARG A 59 -21.36 8.63 24.36
C ARG A 59 -21.21 7.43 25.29
N VAL A 60 -21.06 6.23 24.74
CA VAL A 60 -20.83 4.99 25.48
C VAL A 60 -19.54 5.09 26.29
N ASP A 61 -18.47 5.61 25.68
CA ASP A 61 -17.19 5.84 26.37
C ASP A 61 -17.32 6.79 27.57
N ARG A 62 -18.23 7.76 27.50
CA ARG A 62 -18.45 8.74 28.57
C ARG A 62 -19.44 8.29 29.64
N SER A 63 -20.43 7.49 29.30
CA SER A 63 -21.61 7.31 30.17
C SER A 63 -22.18 5.89 30.19
N GLY A 64 -21.51 4.94 29.54
CA GLY A 64 -21.95 3.56 29.44
C GLY A 64 -23.09 3.34 28.45
N SER A 65 -23.33 2.07 28.12
CA SER A 65 -24.36 1.64 27.16
C SER A 65 -25.80 1.82 27.66
N ASP A 66 -26.00 1.90 28.98
CA ASP A 66 -27.33 2.02 29.59
C ASP A 66 -27.88 3.46 29.57
N ASP A 67 -27.12 4.45 29.09
CA ASP A 67 -27.56 5.84 28.99
C ASP A 67 -28.78 5.99 28.05
N PRO A 68 -29.83 6.75 28.43
CA PRO A 68 -31.01 6.94 27.58
C PRO A 68 -30.71 7.53 26.20
N HIS A 69 -29.70 8.40 26.06
CA HIS A 69 -29.32 8.97 24.77
C HIS A 69 -28.53 7.96 23.94
N ALA A 70 -27.69 7.12 24.56
CA ALA A 70 -27.05 5.99 23.87
C ALA A 70 -28.11 5.01 23.32
N ARG A 71 -29.13 4.67 24.11
CA ARG A 71 -30.26 3.83 23.66
C ARG A 71 -31.04 4.47 22.50
N HIS A 72 -31.25 5.78 22.54
CA HIS A 72 -31.89 6.49 21.43
C HIS A 72 -31.02 6.44 20.15
N LEU A 73 -29.72 6.70 20.25
CA LEU A 73 -28.78 6.59 19.14
C LEU A 73 -28.75 5.18 18.54
N MET A 74 -28.78 4.13 19.37
CA MET A 74 -28.87 2.74 18.89
C MET A 74 -30.16 2.49 18.09
N SER A 75 -31.29 3.04 18.54
CA SER A 75 -32.56 2.95 17.81
C SER A 75 -32.52 3.69 16.47
N ASP A 76 -31.93 4.88 16.44
CA ASP A 76 -31.77 5.68 15.23
C ASP A 76 -30.86 4.97 14.22
N ILE A 77 -29.74 4.39 14.68
CA ILE A 77 -28.84 3.58 13.84
C ILE A 77 -29.58 2.39 13.23
N ALA A 78 -30.34 1.64 14.03
CA ALA A 78 -31.10 0.49 13.53
C ALA A 78 -32.17 0.88 12.50
N GLU A 79 -32.75 2.08 12.59
CA GLU A 79 -33.67 2.60 11.58
C GLU A 79 -32.94 3.02 10.30
N LEU A 80 -31.80 3.72 10.42
CA LEU A 80 -30.95 4.09 9.29
C LEU A 80 -30.44 2.85 8.52
N GLU A 81 -30.07 1.78 9.24
CA GLU A 81 -29.68 0.50 8.66
C GLU A 81 -30.82 -0.10 7.83
N ARG A 82 -32.04 -0.17 8.39
CA ARG A 82 -33.22 -0.65 7.64
C ARG A 82 -33.50 0.18 6.39
N GLN A 83 -33.37 1.50 6.47
CA GLN A 83 -33.56 2.38 5.31
C GLN A 83 -32.48 2.15 4.25
N ALA A 84 -31.22 1.98 4.66
CA ALA A 84 -30.12 1.68 3.74
C ALA A 84 -30.33 0.34 3.04
N ASP A 85 -30.77 -0.69 3.77
CA ASP A 85 -31.05 -2.02 3.20
C ASP A 85 -32.21 -2.00 2.21
N ALA A 86 -33.26 -1.22 2.49
CA ALA A 86 -34.36 -1.03 1.55
C ALA A 86 -33.88 -0.39 0.23
N VAL A 87 -33.02 0.64 0.31
CA VAL A 87 -32.44 1.29 -0.88
C VAL A 87 -31.49 0.33 -1.62
N ASN A 88 -30.66 -0.43 -0.90
CA ASN A 88 -29.77 -1.43 -1.49
C ASN A 88 -30.55 -2.52 -2.23
N THR A 89 -31.66 -2.98 -1.66
CA THR A 89 -32.54 -3.96 -2.28
C THR A 89 -33.17 -3.40 -3.57
N ALA A 90 -33.62 -2.14 -3.53
CA ALA A 90 -34.16 -1.47 -4.70
C ALA A 90 -33.12 -1.33 -5.82
N ILE A 91 -31.89 -0.94 -5.49
CA ILE A 91 -30.75 -0.87 -6.42
C ILE A 91 -30.46 -2.27 -7.01
N ALA A 92 -30.31 -3.28 -6.16
CA ALA A 92 -29.98 -4.64 -6.56
C ALA A 92 -31.05 -5.25 -7.49
N SER A 93 -32.33 -4.96 -7.26
CA SER A 93 -33.44 -5.42 -8.11
C SER A 93 -33.38 -4.92 -9.56
N ARG A 94 -32.59 -3.86 -9.81
CA ARG A 94 -32.41 -3.22 -11.11
C ARG A 94 -31.10 -3.64 -11.79
N ALA A 95 -30.27 -4.43 -11.11
CA ALA A 95 -29.07 -5.00 -11.69
C ALA A 95 -29.45 -5.99 -12.79
N VAL A 96 -28.68 -6.00 -13.88
CA VAL A 96 -28.72 -7.11 -14.83
C VAL A 96 -27.96 -8.25 -14.17
N SER A 97 -28.67 -9.26 -13.70
CA SER A 97 -28.03 -10.50 -13.23
C SER A 97 -27.31 -11.12 -14.42
N ALA A 98 -25.98 -11.04 -14.44
CA ALA A 98 -25.22 -11.97 -15.25
C ALA A 98 -25.57 -13.34 -14.68
N GLY A 99 -26.23 -14.19 -15.47
CA GLY A 99 -26.76 -15.49 -15.02
C GLY A 99 -25.81 -16.12 -14.03
N THR A 100 -26.34 -16.44 -12.84
CA THR A 100 -25.59 -16.91 -11.67
C THR A 100 -24.35 -17.66 -12.13
N ALA A 101 -23.15 -17.16 -11.76
CA ALA A 101 -21.96 -17.99 -11.80
C ALA A 101 -22.40 -19.30 -11.14
N ARG A 102 -22.54 -20.35 -11.95
CA ARG A 102 -23.26 -21.55 -11.55
C ARG A 102 -22.60 -22.01 -10.27
N ARG A 103 -23.31 -21.85 -9.14
CA ARG A 103 -23.13 -22.73 -7.98
C ARG A 103 -23.43 -24.10 -8.57
N GLU A 104 -22.41 -24.80 -9.04
CA GLU A 104 -22.52 -26.23 -9.26
C GLU A 104 -22.80 -26.81 -7.88
N GLY A 105 -24.10 -26.92 -7.60
CA GLY A 105 -24.59 -27.47 -6.36
C GLY A 105 -24.04 -28.89 -6.25
N THR A 106 -23.50 -29.19 -5.07
CA THR A 106 -23.51 -30.54 -4.47
C THR A 106 -23.05 -31.71 -5.36
N GLY A 107 -22.32 -31.46 -6.45
CA GLY A 107 -21.49 -32.45 -7.12
C GLY A 107 -20.29 -32.73 -6.25
N ARG A 108 -19.84 -34.00 -6.19
CA ARG A 108 -18.68 -34.44 -5.39
C ARG A 108 -17.60 -33.36 -5.35
N ALA A 109 -17.42 -32.75 -4.18
CA ALA A 109 -16.50 -31.65 -3.98
C ALA A 109 -15.08 -32.05 -4.40
N SER A 110 -14.67 -31.65 -5.60
CA SER A 110 -13.32 -31.87 -6.11
C SER A 110 -12.43 -30.73 -5.66
N LEU A 111 -11.24 -31.05 -5.16
CA LEU A 111 -10.22 -30.05 -4.86
C LEU A 111 -9.92 -29.19 -6.10
N PRO A 112 -9.58 -27.90 -5.93
CA PRO A 112 -9.19 -27.05 -7.04
C PRO A 112 -8.00 -27.66 -7.78
N SER A 113 -8.00 -27.59 -9.12
CA SER A 113 -6.82 -27.93 -9.91
C SER A 113 -5.79 -26.83 -9.71
N LEU A 114 -4.60 -27.14 -9.19
CA LEU A 114 -3.56 -26.15 -8.94
C LEU A 114 -2.38 -26.35 -9.90
N PRO A 115 -1.66 -25.26 -10.28
CA PRO A 115 -0.35 -25.38 -10.92
C PRO A 115 0.62 -26.24 -10.10
N ALA A 116 1.55 -26.92 -10.77
CA ALA A 116 2.46 -27.87 -10.14
C ALA A 116 3.35 -27.25 -9.03
N ASP A 117 3.65 -25.95 -9.13
CA ASP A 117 4.50 -25.19 -8.21
C ASP A 117 3.71 -24.29 -7.24
N ALA A 118 2.39 -24.50 -7.14
CA ALA A 118 1.49 -23.73 -6.29
C ALA A 118 0.88 -24.57 -5.17
N ALA A 119 0.73 -23.96 -4.00
CA ALA A 119 -0.06 -24.50 -2.90
C ALA A 119 -1.10 -23.48 -2.46
N LEU A 120 -2.27 -23.97 -2.07
CA LEU A 120 -3.28 -23.18 -1.40
C LEU A 120 -3.22 -23.45 0.10
N VAL A 121 -3.11 -22.39 0.89
CA VAL A 121 -3.07 -22.46 2.35
C VAL A 121 -4.31 -21.76 2.89
N SER A 122 -5.25 -22.52 3.46
CA SER A 122 -6.49 -21.95 4.01
C SER A 122 -6.46 -22.04 5.53
N TYR A 123 -6.78 -20.93 6.19
CA TYR A 123 -6.95 -20.87 7.64
C TYR A 123 -8.44 -20.87 8.01
N TRP A 124 -8.74 -21.34 9.23
CA TRP A 124 -10.05 -21.20 9.86
C TRP A 124 -9.85 -20.95 11.35
N LEU A 125 -10.13 -19.73 11.80
CA LEU A 125 -10.07 -19.28 13.18
C LEU A 125 -11.49 -19.36 13.75
N GLY A 126 -11.90 -20.55 14.18
CA GLY A 126 -13.20 -20.76 14.81
C GLY A 126 -13.28 -20.19 16.22
N SER A 127 -14.42 -20.35 16.89
CA SER A 127 -14.62 -19.88 18.28
C SER A 127 -13.77 -20.64 19.30
N GLU A 128 -13.57 -21.95 19.10
CA GLU A 128 -12.87 -22.82 20.06
C GLU A 128 -11.55 -23.40 19.53
N SER A 129 -11.39 -23.45 18.21
CA SER A 129 -10.26 -24.16 17.58
C SER A 129 -9.87 -23.54 16.25
N THR A 130 -8.56 -23.60 15.98
CA THR A 130 -7.97 -23.12 14.74
C THR A 130 -7.50 -24.30 13.90
N TYR A 131 -7.78 -24.25 12.60
CA TYR A 131 -7.33 -25.24 11.63
C TYR A 131 -6.65 -24.57 10.45
N ALA A 132 -5.73 -25.29 9.83
CA ALA A 132 -5.16 -24.93 8.54
C ALA A 132 -5.18 -26.13 7.59
N TRP A 133 -5.45 -25.86 6.32
CA TRP A 133 -5.36 -26.81 5.21
C TRP A 133 -4.29 -26.37 4.24
N VAL A 134 -3.54 -27.34 3.71
CA VAL A 134 -2.62 -27.16 2.58
C VAL A 134 -3.13 -28.03 1.43
N VAL A 135 -3.58 -27.39 0.36
CA VAL A 135 -4.01 -28.07 -0.87
C VAL A 135 -2.87 -28.00 -1.88
N LEU A 136 -2.41 -29.17 -2.33
CA LEU A 136 -1.42 -29.39 -3.36
C LEU A 136 -2.08 -30.06 -4.57
N PRO A 137 -1.41 -30.12 -5.74
CA PRO A 137 -1.91 -30.88 -6.88
C PRO A 137 -2.19 -32.35 -6.50
N GLY A 138 -3.48 -32.70 -6.40
CA GLY A 138 -3.94 -34.06 -6.08
C GLY A 138 -3.87 -34.46 -4.60
N ALA A 139 -3.51 -33.56 -3.68
CA ALA A 139 -3.41 -33.87 -2.25
C ALA A 139 -3.96 -32.74 -1.38
N ILE A 140 -4.49 -33.11 -0.21
CA ILE A 140 -4.88 -32.16 0.82
C ILE A 140 -4.34 -32.63 2.16
N HIS A 141 -3.65 -31.72 2.85
CA HIS A 141 -3.16 -31.90 4.21
C HIS A 141 -3.86 -30.91 5.12
N TRP A 142 -3.92 -31.24 6.41
CA TRP A 142 -4.48 -30.34 7.40
C TRP A 142 -3.78 -30.54 8.74
N THR A 143 -3.85 -29.52 9.58
CA THR A 143 -3.38 -29.58 10.95
C THR A 143 -4.20 -28.65 11.85
N ARG A 144 -4.19 -28.95 13.14
CA ARG A 144 -4.74 -28.06 14.17
C ARG A 144 -3.63 -27.09 14.60
N LEU A 145 -3.98 -25.82 14.71
CA LEU A 145 -3.05 -24.76 15.16
C LEU A 145 -3.33 -24.41 16.63
N PRO A 146 -2.49 -23.55 17.25
CA PRO A 146 -2.77 -22.98 18.58
C PRO A 146 -4.15 -22.30 18.67
N SER A 147 -4.55 -21.96 19.90
CA SER A 147 -5.88 -21.41 20.15
C SER A 147 -6.18 -20.16 19.30
N PRO A 148 -7.43 -19.93 18.87
CA PRO A 148 -7.80 -18.76 18.08
C PRO A 148 -7.38 -17.44 18.73
N VAL A 149 -7.54 -17.32 20.05
CA VAL A 149 -7.15 -16.13 20.84
C VAL A 149 -5.64 -15.92 20.78
N THR A 150 -4.83 -16.97 21.00
CA THR A 150 -3.37 -16.87 20.95
C THR A 150 -2.87 -16.39 19.59
N ILE A 151 -3.44 -16.92 18.50
CA ILE A 151 -3.06 -16.51 17.15
C ILE A 151 -3.52 -15.08 16.88
N ALA A 152 -4.74 -14.71 17.30
CA ALA A 152 -5.27 -13.37 17.12
C ALA A 152 -4.43 -12.31 17.86
N ASP A 153 -4.08 -12.56 19.12
CA ASP A 153 -3.25 -11.66 19.91
C ASP A 153 -1.86 -11.47 19.28
N GLN A 154 -1.24 -12.55 18.81
CA GLN A 154 0.07 -12.49 18.16
C GLN A 154 -0.01 -11.80 16.78
N ALA A 155 -1.09 -12.02 16.03
CA ALA A 155 -1.34 -11.34 14.76
C ALA A 155 -1.51 -9.82 14.98
N VAL A 156 -2.32 -9.42 15.96
CA VAL A 156 -2.50 -8.01 16.33
C VAL A 156 -1.17 -7.39 16.79
N ALA A 157 -0.40 -8.08 17.63
CA ALA A 157 0.91 -7.61 18.07
C ALA A 157 1.87 -7.41 16.89
N PHE A 158 1.93 -8.36 15.95
CA PHE A 158 2.78 -8.24 14.78
C PHE A 158 2.32 -7.10 13.86
N HIS A 159 1.03 -7.00 13.55
CA HIS A 159 0.50 -5.91 12.75
C HIS A 159 0.80 -4.54 13.38
N HIS A 160 0.57 -4.40 14.68
CA HIS A 160 0.88 -3.17 15.45
C HIS A 160 2.37 -2.82 15.43
N SER A 161 3.24 -3.85 15.51
CA SER A 161 4.69 -3.66 15.43
C SER A 161 5.15 -3.04 14.11
N LEU A 162 4.44 -3.32 13.01
CA LEU A 162 4.73 -2.84 11.65
C LEU A 162 4.19 -1.43 11.41
N THR A 163 3.05 -1.07 12.01
CA THR A 163 2.42 0.23 11.80
C THR A 163 3.00 1.34 12.68
N ARG A 164 3.73 1.01 13.75
CA ARG A 164 4.39 1.98 14.64
C ARG A 164 5.91 1.98 14.49
N LEU A 165 6.37 2.43 13.32
CA LEU A 165 7.79 2.47 12.94
C LEU A 165 8.68 3.26 13.90
N VAL A 166 8.18 4.33 14.51
CA VAL A 166 8.95 5.21 15.41
C VAL A 166 9.02 4.65 16.83
N ASP A 167 7.93 4.06 17.31
CA ASP A 167 7.80 3.67 18.73
C ASP A 167 8.35 2.28 19.02
N ILE A 168 8.32 1.40 18.01
CA ILE A 168 8.65 -0.02 18.18
C ILE A 168 10.01 -0.30 17.54
N PRO A 169 10.96 -0.95 18.23
CA PRO A 169 12.26 -1.28 17.67
C PRO A 169 12.19 -2.46 16.68
N LEU A 170 13.16 -2.54 15.77
CA LEU A 170 13.26 -3.58 14.74
C LEU A 170 13.26 -4.99 15.35
N GLU A 171 13.98 -5.19 16.45
CA GLU A 171 14.13 -6.49 17.11
C GLU A 171 12.77 -7.02 17.57
N ARG A 172 11.89 -6.13 18.05
CA ARG A 172 10.53 -6.48 18.44
C ARG A 172 9.70 -6.92 17.24
N ARG A 173 9.76 -6.17 16.13
CA ARG A 173 9.10 -6.55 14.87
C ARG A 173 9.54 -7.92 14.38
N LEU A 174 10.84 -8.18 14.37
CA LEU A 174 11.40 -9.46 13.93
C LEU A 174 11.00 -10.61 14.85
N SER A 175 10.94 -10.36 16.17
CA SER A 175 10.45 -11.34 17.15
C SER A 175 8.97 -11.66 16.93
N ASP A 176 8.12 -10.65 16.75
CA ASP A 176 6.69 -10.84 16.52
C ASP A 176 6.43 -11.56 15.18
N ALA A 177 7.19 -11.23 14.13
CA ALA A 177 7.15 -11.90 12.83
C ALA A 177 7.51 -13.39 12.94
N GLN A 178 8.55 -13.71 13.70
CA GLN A 178 9.00 -15.09 13.90
C GLN A 178 8.01 -15.87 14.78
N ALA A 179 7.53 -15.28 15.87
CA ALA A 179 6.55 -15.90 16.76
C ALA A 179 5.27 -16.28 16.01
N LEU A 180 4.78 -15.41 15.13
CA LEU A 180 3.62 -15.74 14.30
C LEU A 180 3.93 -16.85 13.29
N TYR A 181 5.11 -16.83 12.65
CA TYR A 181 5.56 -17.90 11.75
C TYR A 181 5.61 -19.27 12.44
N GLU A 182 6.14 -19.35 13.67
CA GLU A 182 6.14 -20.55 14.51
C GLU A 182 4.74 -21.13 14.71
N MET A 183 3.74 -20.26 14.89
CA MET A 183 2.36 -20.68 15.16
C MET A 183 1.62 -21.15 13.90
N ILE A 184 1.79 -20.46 12.76
CA ILE A 184 0.88 -20.63 11.61
C ILE A 184 1.53 -21.18 10.34
N ILE A 185 2.86 -21.10 10.19
CA ILE A 185 3.58 -21.61 9.00
C ILE A 185 4.37 -22.86 9.33
N ARG A 186 5.08 -22.90 10.46
CA ARG A 186 5.92 -24.07 10.80
C ARG A 186 5.16 -25.40 10.86
N PRO A 187 3.93 -25.48 11.40
CA PRO A 187 3.14 -26.71 11.32
C PRO A 187 2.84 -27.19 9.89
N LEU A 188 3.01 -26.32 8.89
CA LEU A 188 2.73 -26.57 7.47
C LEU A 188 4.01 -26.76 6.62
N GLU A 189 5.19 -26.46 7.16
CA GLU A 189 6.49 -26.57 6.46
C GLU A 189 6.76 -27.90 5.76
N PRO A 190 6.37 -29.07 6.34
CA PRO A 190 6.56 -30.37 5.69
C PRO A 190 5.93 -30.44 4.29
N TRP A 191 4.90 -29.64 4.02
CA TRP A 191 4.17 -29.61 2.75
C TRP A 191 4.50 -28.38 1.89
N LEU A 192 5.08 -27.32 2.47
CA LEU A 192 5.32 -26.03 1.79
C LEU A 192 6.77 -25.79 1.37
N SER A 193 7.75 -26.47 1.96
CA SER A 193 9.19 -26.15 1.84
C SER A 193 9.79 -26.18 0.42
N GLY A 194 9.11 -26.77 -0.56
CA GLY A 194 9.51 -26.76 -1.99
C GLY A 194 8.56 -26.00 -2.93
N VAL A 195 7.47 -25.45 -2.40
CA VAL A 195 6.44 -24.80 -3.21
C VAL A 195 6.81 -23.36 -3.45
N ARG A 196 6.85 -22.94 -4.72
CA ARG A 196 7.23 -21.56 -5.07
C ARG A 196 6.10 -20.56 -4.77
N GLN A 197 4.87 -20.88 -5.17
CA GLN A 197 3.74 -19.96 -5.07
C GLN A 197 2.78 -20.37 -3.97
N TRP A 198 2.52 -19.48 -3.03
CA TRP A 198 1.54 -19.68 -1.96
C TRP A 198 0.31 -18.80 -2.22
N VAL A 199 -0.87 -19.40 -2.26
CA VAL A 199 -2.15 -18.70 -2.28
C VAL A 199 -2.80 -18.89 -0.93
N VAL A 200 -2.81 -17.83 -0.12
CA VAL A 200 -3.29 -17.86 1.26
C VAL A 200 -4.74 -17.39 1.31
N ILE A 201 -5.59 -18.17 1.97
CA ILE A 201 -6.93 -17.76 2.36
C ILE A 201 -6.88 -17.50 3.87
N PRO A 202 -6.66 -16.24 4.29
CA PRO A 202 -6.63 -15.88 5.69
C PRO A 202 -8.03 -15.98 6.32
N ASP A 203 -8.04 -15.87 7.64
CA ASP A 203 -9.28 -15.77 8.42
C ASP A 203 -9.01 -14.98 9.70
N GLY A 204 -9.99 -14.22 10.16
CA GLY A 204 -9.85 -13.55 11.45
C GLY A 204 -8.82 -12.43 11.43
N ALA A 205 -8.05 -12.35 12.51
CA ALA A 205 -6.93 -11.41 12.62
C ALA A 205 -5.82 -11.65 11.57
N LEU A 206 -5.77 -12.82 10.93
CA LEU A 206 -4.78 -13.13 9.89
C LEU A 206 -5.00 -12.35 8.59
N ASP A 207 -6.21 -11.81 8.38
CA ASP A 207 -6.51 -10.93 7.24
C ASP A 207 -5.62 -9.68 7.20
N TYR A 208 -5.12 -9.24 8.35
CA TYR A 208 -4.31 -8.04 8.53
C TYR A 208 -2.80 -8.30 8.42
N ILE A 209 -2.40 -9.55 8.14
CA ILE A 209 -1.01 -9.99 8.28
C ILE A 209 -0.29 -10.06 6.92
N PRO A 210 0.86 -9.37 6.79
CA PRO A 210 1.72 -9.52 5.63
C PRO A 210 2.46 -10.87 5.72
N PHE A 211 1.86 -11.94 5.21
CA PHE A 211 2.48 -13.28 5.19
C PHE A 211 3.89 -13.27 4.58
N ALA A 212 4.12 -12.39 3.60
CA ALA A 212 5.42 -12.09 2.97
C ALA A 212 6.52 -11.68 3.98
N ALA A 213 6.18 -11.01 5.08
CA ALA A 213 7.09 -10.53 6.12
C ALA A 213 7.28 -11.47 7.30
N LEU A 214 6.61 -12.63 7.31
CA LEU A 214 6.86 -13.62 8.35
C LEU A 214 8.32 -14.08 8.29
N LYS A 215 9.00 -14.04 9.44
CA LYS A 215 10.42 -14.33 9.54
C LYS A 215 10.63 -15.83 9.62
N ILE A 216 11.47 -16.36 8.74
CA ILE A 216 11.86 -17.77 8.75
C ILE A 216 13.01 -17.94 9.77
N PRO A 217 12.85 -18.80 10.79
CA PRO A 217 13.88 -19.10 11.79
C PRO A 217 15.12 -19.77 11.19
N ASP A 218 16.22 -19.72 11.95
CA ASP A 218 17.47 -20.45 11.69
C ASP A 218 18.16 -20.20 10.33
N LEU A 219 17.75 -19.14 9.65
CA LEU A 219 18.40 -18.61 8.44
C LEU A 219 19.05 -17.25 8.72
N LYS A 220 19.82 -16.73 7.75
CA LYS A 220 20.44 -15.39 7.83
C LYS A 220 19.43 -14.33 8.30
N ALA A 221 19.91 -13.27 8.96
CA ALA A 221 19.11 -12.22 9.58
C ALA A 221 17.92 -11.71 8.71
N ASP A 222 18.10 -11.68 7.39
CA ASP A 222 17.14 -11.13 6.42
C ASP A 222 16.26 -12.20 5.74
N SER A 223 16.02 -13.34 6.38
CA SER A 223 15.22 -14.43 5.79
C SER A 223 13.74 -14.32 6.15
N PHE A 224 12.93 -13.95 5.16
CA PHE A 224 11.48 -13.81 5.25
C PHE A 224 10.80 -14.72 4.23
N VAL A 225 9.50 -14.98 4.39
CA VAL A 225 8.73 -15.76 3.39
C VAL A 225 8.89 -15.19 1.98
N ALA A 226 8.85 -13.86 1.81
CA ALA A 226 9.02 -13.19 0.51
C ALA A 226 10.39 -13.42 -0.16
N THR A 227 11.42 -13.83 0.60
CA THR A 227 12.74 -14.12 0.01
C THR A 227 12.81 -15.49 -0.65
N ARG A 228 11.83 -16.37 -0.40
CA ARG A 228 11.78 -17.75 -0.93
C ARG A 228 10.51 -18.08 -1.72
N HIS A 229 9.39 -17.48 -1.34
CA HIS A 229 8.07 -17.80 -1.86
C HIS A 229 7.40 -16.56 -2.44
N ASP A 230 6.64 -16.76 -3.51
CA ASP A 230 5.78 -15.74 -4.09
C ASP A 230 4.39 -15.89 -3.43
N VAL A 231 3.94 -14.88 -2.67
CA VAL A 231 2.73 -14.96 -1.84
C VAL A 231 1.60 -14.13 -2.44
N ALA A 232 0.42 -14.74 -2.57
CA ALA A 232 -0.83 -14.08 -2.91
C ALA A 232 -1.91 -14.43 -1.87
N LEU A 233 -2.91 -13.57 -1.74
CA LEU A 233 -4.11 -13.81 -0.94
C LEU A 233 -5.30 -14.11 -1.85
N ALA A 234 -6.28 -14.85 -1.35
CA ALA A 234 -7.56 -15.05 -2.01
C ALA A 234 -8.70 -14.97 -0.98
N PRO A 235 -9.85 -14.35 -1.31
CA PRO A 235 -11.00 -14.32 -0.39
C PRO A 235 -11.59 -15.72 -0.13
N ALA A 236 -11.65 -16.55 -1.18
CA ALA A 236 -12.16 -17.91 -1.14
C ALA A 236 -11.67 -18.70 -2.38
N VAL A 237 -11.67 -20.04 -2.31
CA VAL A 237 -11.33 -20.92 -3.44
C VAL A 237 -12.37 -20.87 -4.54
N TRP A 238 -13.66 -20.83 -4.22
CA TRP A 238 -14.70 -20.78 -5.24
C TRP A 238 -14.62 -19.52 -6.13
N MET A 239 -13.94 -18.47 -5.68
CA MET A 239 -13.66 -17.27 -6.48
C MET A 239 -12.42 -17.41 -7.38
N LEU A 240 -11.56 -18.40 -7.15
CA LEU A 240 -10.34 -18.60 -7.92
C LEU A 240 -10.63 -19.30 -9.24
N ASP A 241 -10.41 -18.59 -10.34
CA ASP A 241 -10.23 -19.20 -11.65
C ASP A 241 -8.87 -19.89 -11.73
N THR A 242 -8.91 -21.21 -11.65
CA THR A 242 -7.74 -22.09 -11.72
C THR A 242 -7.45 -22.60 -13.13
N SER A 243 -8.34 -22.36 -14.09
CA SER A 243 -8.21 -22.87 -15.45
C SER A 243 -7.04 -22.25 -16.21
N GLY A 244 -6.53 -21.11 -15.73
CA GLY A 244 -5.50 -20.32 -16.42
C GLY A 244 -5.98 -19.73 -17.76
N ALA A 245 -7.28 -19.88 -18.10
CA ALA A 245 -7.84 -19.44 -19.36
C ALA A 245 -7.90 -17.92 -19.39
N ARG A 246 -6.99 -17.31 -20.15
CA ARG A 246 -7.08 -15.87 -20.44
C ARG A 246 -8.21 -15.61 -21.41
N VAL A 247 -9.22 -14.89 -20.96
CA VAL A 247 -10.14 -14.22 -21.88
C VAL A 247 -9.31 -13.24 -22.72
N ARG A 248 -9.12 -13.55 -24.00
CA ARG A 248 -8.48 -12.65 -24.97
C ARG A 248 -9.40 -11.45 -25.15
N LEU A 249 -9.03 -10.32 -24.56
CA LEU A 249 -9.89 -9.14 -24.60
C LEU A 249 -9.43 -8.21 -25.73
N ARG A 250 -10.37 -7.91 -26.64
CA ARG A 250 -10.23 -7.03 -27.81
C ARG A 250 -9.84 -5.60 -27.38
N ALA A 251 -9.04 -4.94 -28.23
CA ALA A 251 -8.68 -3.50 -28.23
C ALA A 251 -8.90 -2.75 -26.90
N ARG A 252 -7.93 -2.90 -25.98
CA ARG A 252 -7.94 -2.25 -24.65
C ARG A 252 -6.86 -1.20 -24.52
N ARG A 253 -7.20 -0.11 -23.82
CA ARG A 253 -6.20 0.83 -23.29
C ARG A 253 -5.33 0.08 -22.28
N ALA A 254 -4.06 0.46 -22.18
CA ALA A 254 -3.13 -0.25 -21.32
C ALA A 254 -3.35 0.13 -19.87
N LEU A 255 -3.28 1.42 -19.54
CA LEU A 255 -3.19 1.91 -18.17
C LEU A 255 -4.12 3.10 -17.93
N LEU A 256 -4.92 3.02 -16.87
CA LEU A 256 -5.52 4.17 -16.21
C LEU A 256 -4.67 4.50 -14.98
N LEU A 257 -4.13 5.72 -14.92
CA LEU A 257 -3.27 6.17 -13.84
C LEU A 257 -3.82 7.43 -13.18
N VAL A 258 -3.99 7.39 -11.86
CA VAL A 258 -4.46 8.51 -11.03
C VAL A 258 -3.42 8.81 -9.95
N ALA A 259 -2.94 10.04 -9.84
CA ALA A 259 -1.89 10.39 -8.87
C ALA A 259 -1.78 11.88 -8.57
N ASP A 260 -1.01 12.23 -7.52
CA ASP A 260 -0.68 13.61 -7.12
C ASP A 260 -1.88 14.57 -7.11
N PRO A 261 -3.00 14.23 -6.46
CA PRO A 261 -4.14 15.14 -6.34
C PRO A 261 -3.81 16.44 -5.61
N VAL A 262 -4.72 17.41 -5.71
CA VAL A 262 -4.63 18.73 -5.05
C VAL A 262 -5.62 18.80 -3.89
N TYR A 263 -5.10 18.85 -2.66
CA TYR A 263 -5.93 18.89 -1.45
C TYR A 263 -6.07 20.27 -0.84
N GLN A 264 -4.99 21.06 -0.85
CA GLN A 264 -4.87 22.27 -0.04
C GLN A 264 -5.12 23.54 -0.88
N PRO A 265 -5.74 24.59 -0.30
CA PRO A 265 -6.02 25.85 -1.00
C PRO A 265 -4.76 26.64 -1.37
N ASP A 266 -3.65 26.42 -0.69
CA ASP A 266 -2.34 27.06 -0.90
C ASP A 266 -1.43 26.27 -1.87
N ASP A 267 -1.91 25.19 -2.48
CA ASP A 267 -1.14 24.43 -3.47
C ASP A 267 -0.76 25.35 -4.66
N PRO A 268 0.53 25.40 -5.05
CA PRO A 268 1.00 26.29 -6.10
C PRO A 268 0.30 26.03 -7.45
N ARG A 269 -0.16 24.81 -7.72
CA ARG A 269 -0.87 24.44 -8.95
C ARG A 269 -2.25 25.09 -9.01
N LEU A 270 -2.93 25.21 -7.87
CA LEU A 270 -4.22 25.89 -7.77
C LEU A 270 -4.06 27.41 -7.91
N ALA A 271 -3.00 27.98 -7.33
CA ALA A 271 -2.71 29.41 -7.42
C ALA A 271 -2.54 29.90 -8.86
N VAL A 272 -1.96 29.07 -9.74
CA VAL A 272 -1.81 29.40 -11.18
C VAL A 272 -3.16 29.47 -11.90
N VAL A 273 -4.07 28.53 -11.62
CA VAL A 273 -5.43 28.50 -12.18
C VAL A 273 -6.27 29.67 -11.68
N MET A 274 -6.18 29.99 -10.38
CA MET A 274 -6.89 31.11 -9.77
C MET A 274 -6.43 32.47 -10.31
N ARG A 275 -5.14 32.63 -10.64
CA ARG A 275 -4.61 33.87 -11.25
C ARG A 275 -5.06 34.08 -12.70
N THR A 276 -5.38 33.00 -13.40
CA THR A 276 -5.79 33.03 -14.81
C THR A 276 -7.31 33.05 -14.98
N SER A 277 -8.06 32.67 -13.95
CA SER A 277 -9.53 32.66 -13.93
C SER A 277 -10.08 33.95 -13.34
N ALA A 278 -10.27 34.97 -14.18
CA ALA A 278 -10.81 36.28 -13.80
C ALA A 278 -12.34 36.27 -13.58
N THR A 279 -12.86 35.43 -12.67
CA THR A 279 -14.23 35.54 -12.11
C THR A 279 -14.31 34.67 -10.86
N SER A 280 -14.27 35.30 -9.68
CA SER A 280 -14.42 34.63 -8.39
C SER A 280 -15.82 34.89 -7.82
N GLN A 281 -16.65 33.84 -7.75
CA GLN A 281 -17.56 33.70 -6.62
C GLN A 281 -16.92 32.74 -5.62
N PRO A 282 -16.96 33.05 -4.30
CA PRO A 282 -16.48 32.13 -3.29
C PRO A 282 -17.36 30.88 -3.30
N PRO A 283 -16.78 29.67 -3.29
CA PRO A 283 -17.55 28.43 -3.26
C PRO A 283 -18.33 28.33 -1.95
N ALA A 284 -19.57 27.85 -2.05
CA ALA A 284 -20.42 27.56 -0.90
C ALA A 284 -19.72 26.58 0.06
N ARG A 285 -19.77 26.87 1.37
CA ARG A 285 -19.15 26.11 2.45
C ARG A 285 -19.92 24.83 2.81
N HIS A 286 -20.34 24.06 1.82
CA HIS A 286 -20.86 22.71 2.06
C HIS A 286 -19.77 21.71 1.66
N SER A 287 -18.79 21.52 2.55
CA SER A 287 -17.80 20.46 2.38
C SER A 287 -18.52 19.11 2.55
N LEU A 288 -18.58 18.33 1.47
CA LEU A 288 -19.05 16.94 1.49
C LEU A 288 -17.99 15.97 2.06
N ASP A 289 -16.79 16.47 2.34
CA ASP A 289 -15.68 15.78 2.97
C ASP A 289 -15.38 16.43 4.33
N PRO A 290 -15.63 15.76 5.47
CA PRO A 290 -15.40 16.31 6.81
C PRO A 290 -13.92 16.56 7.13
N ASP A 291 -12.99 15.94 6.41
CA ASP A 291 -11.55 15.95 6.73
C ASP A 291 -10.69 16.69 5.71
N ARG A 292 -11.31 17.48 4.83
CA ARG A 292 -10.68 18.22 3.72
C ARG A 292 -9.43 19.06 4.09
N GLY A 293 -9.28 19.44 5.37
CA GLY A 293 -8.12 20.20 5.87
C GLY A 293 -6.94 19.35 6.36
N GLN A 294 -7.06 18.03 6.40
CA GLN A 294 -6.09 17.12 7.02
C GLN A 294 -5.14 16.46 6.00
N TYR A 295 -5.49 16.44 4.72
CA TYR A 295 -4.66 15.80 3.68
C TYR A 295 -3.56 16.73 3.17
N GLN A 296 -2.32 16.25 3.29
CA GLN A 296 -1.15 16.90 2.70
C GLN A 296 -0.80 16.28 1.35
N ARG A 297 -0.16 17.07 0.49
CA ARG A 297 0.32 16.59 -0.81
C ARG A 297 1.36 15.46 -0.63
N LEU A 298 1.24 14.43 -1.46
CA LEU A 298 2.20 13.30 -1.55
C LEU A 298 3.07 13.44 -2.80
N PRO A 299 4.16 14.22 -2.76
CA PRO A 299 4.90 14.61 -3.97
C PRO A 299 5.52 13.41 -4.72
N PHE A 300 5.85 12.31 -4.04
CA PHE A 300 6.43 11.14 -4.70
C PHE A 300 5.39 10.34 -5.51
N THR A 301 4.08 10.51 -5.28
CA THR A 301 3.05 9.93 -6.16
C THR A 301 3.13 10.50 -7.59
N ALA A 302 3.59 11.75 -7.75
CA ALA A 302 3.84 12.32 -9.08
C ALA A 302 5.03 11.65 -9.77
N GLN A 303 6.05 11.28 -9.00
CA GLN A 303 7.24 10.58 -9.51
C GLN A 303 6.91 9.14 -9.87
N GLU A 304 6.19 8.44 -9.00
CA GLU A 304 5.61 7.11 -9.24
C GLU A 304 4.80 7.09 -10.54
N ALA A 305 3.88 8.05 -10.68
CA ALA A 305 3.07 8.22 -11.89
C ALA A 305 3.91 8.34 -13.16
N ALA A 306 4.95 9.18 -13.13
CA ALA A 306 5.83 9.40 -14.26
C ALA A 306 6.65 8.15 -14.60
N GLN A 307 7.20 7.48 -13.58
CA GLN A 307 8.03 6.28 -13.73
C GLN A 307 7.24 5.08 -14.25
N ILE A 308 6.02 4.86 -13.75
CA ILE A 308 5.13 3.80 -14.23
C ILE A 308 4.65 4.09 -15.64
N SER A 309 4.17 5.32 -15.92
CA SER A 309 3.68 5.69 -17.25
C SER A 309 4.74 5.51 -18.34
N ALA A 310 6.01 5.76 -18.03
CA ALA A 310 7.14 5.57 -18.96
C ALA A 310 7.38 4.11 -19.37
N GLN A 311 6.79 3.14 -18.67
CA GLN A 311 6.88 1.72 -19.01
C GLN A 311 5.80 1.27 -20.02
N PHE A 312 4.89 2.18 -20.40
CA PHE A 312 3.81 1.94 -21.36
C PHE A 312 3.94 2.85 -22.59
N PRO A 313 3.37 2.46 -23.75
CA PRO A 313 3.23 3.37 -24.88
C PRO A 313 2.37 4.58 -24.49
N PRO A 314 2.81 5.83 -24.72
CA PRO A 314 2.07 7.02 -24.28
C PRO A 314 0.62 7.10 -24.79
N ALA A 315 0.33 6.58 -25.98
CA ALA A 315 -1.01 6.56 -26.57
C ALA A 315 -2.00 5.62 -25.85
N ASP A 316 -1.50 4.70 -25.02
CA ASP A 316 -2.29 3.70 -24.31
C ASP A 316 -2.47 4.01 -22.81
N VAL A 317 -2.01 5.19 -22.36
CA VAL A 317 -2.07 5.62 -20.96
C VAL A 317 -3.00 6.81 -20.81
N ASP A 318 -4.03 6.66 -19.99
CA ASP A 318 -4.80 7.80 -19.49
C ASP A 318 -4.30 8.21 -18.11
N ARG A 319 -4.00 9.50 -17.96
CA ARG A 319 -3.45 10.07 -16.73
C ARG A 319 -4.43 11.10 -16.17
N LEU A 320 -4.82 10.92 -14.92
CA LEU A 320 -5.54 11.92 -14.12
C LEU A 320 -4.59 12.37 -13.01
N ILE A 321 -4.02 13.56 -13.14
CA ILE A 321 -2.97 14.06 -12.23
C ILE A 321 -3.30 15.48 -11.78
N GLY A 322 -2.99 15.82 -10.52
CA GLY A 322 -3.24 17.18 -10.02
C GLY A 322 -4.71 17.53 -10.09
N LEU A 323 -5.03 18.70 -10.62
CA LEU A 323 -6.41 19.20 -10.68
C LEU A 323 -7.34 18.39 -11.60
N ASP A 324 -6.80 17.48 -12.41
CA ASP A 324 -7.57 16.53 -13.23
C ASP A 324 -7.87 15.21 -12.51
N ALA A 325 -7.16 14.91 -11.43
CA ALA A 325 -7.40 13.75 -10.57
C ALA A 325 -8.63 14.00 -9.69
N THR A 326 -9.83 14.14 -10.26
CA THR A 326 -11.08 14.35 -9.51
C THR A 326 -11.95 13.10 -9.53
N ARG A 327 -12.81 12.95 -8.51
CA ARG A 327 -13.81 11.88 -8.43
C ARG A 327 -14.67 11.81 -9.69
N ASP A 328 -15.25 12.94 -10.09
CA ASP A 328 -16.14 13.01 -11.25
C ASP A 328 -15.42 12.62 -12.54
N ARG A 329 -14.17 13.08 -12.72
CA ARG A 329 -13.40 12.72 -13.90
C ARG A 329 -13.10 11.23 -13.94
N LEU A 330 -12.68 10.66 -12.81
CA LEU A 330 -12.38 9.24 -12.71
C LEU A 330 -13.63 8.36 -12.94
N LEU A 331 -14.77 8.69 -12.31
CA LEU A 331 -16.03 7.95 -12.45
C LEU A 331 -16.70 8.14 -13.83
N SER A 332 -16.28 9.14 -14.61
CA SER A 332 -16.75 9.32 -15.99
C SER A 332 -16.14 8.34 -16.99
N LEU A 333 -15.04 7.67 -16.63
CA LEU A 333 -14.33 6.73 -17.50
C LEU A 333 -14.98 5.35 -17.49
N ASP A 334 -14.82 4.58 -18.57
CA ASP A 334 -15.18 3.16 -18.60
C ASP A 334 -13.99 2.32 -18.13
N TRP A 335 -14.03 1.90 -16.86
CA TRP A 335 -12.95 1.15 -16.23
C TRP A 335 -12.74 -0.24 -16.87
N SER A 336 -13.73 -0.77 -17.57
CA SER A 336 -13.63 -2.07 -18.26
C SER A 336 -12.72 -2.04 -19.49
N ALA A 337 -12.38 -0.83 -19.98
CA ALA A 337 -11.50 -0.60 -21.11
C ALA A 337 -10.00 -0.74 -20.77
N TYR A 338 -9.64 -0.76 -19.49
CA TYR A 338 -8.24 -0.75 -19.03
C TYR A 338 -7.77 -2.12 -18.58
N ARG A 339 -6.54 -2.47 -18.97
CA ARG A 339 -5.87 -3.68 -18.47
C ARG A 339 -5.23 -3.47 -17.10
N PHE A 340 -4.70 -2.28 -16.85
CA PHE A 340 -4.07 -1.89 -15.61
C PHE A 340 -4.73 -0.64 -15.08
N ILE A 341 -4.99 -0.62 -13.78
CA ILE A 341 -5.50 0.55 -13.07
C ILE A 341 -4.53 0.81 -11.94
N HIS A 342 -4.05 2.04 -11.81
CA HIS A 342 -3.12 2.44 -10.76
C HIS A 342 -3.59 3.75 -10.14
N ILE A 343 -3.88 3.74 -8.85
CA ILE A 343 -4.35 4.90 -8.10
C ILE A 343 -3.40 5.12 -6.93
N ALA A 344 -2.66 6.24 -6.95
CA ALA A 344 -1.68 6.62 -5.94
C ALA A 344 -2.14 7.88 -5.20
N THR A 345 -2.68 7.70 -3.99
CA THR A 345 -3.36 8.77 -3.26
C THR A 345 -3.53 8.48 -1.76
N HIS A 346 -4.25 9.31 -1.00
CA HIS A 346 -4.66 8.95 0.37
C HIS A 346 -5.82 7.97 0.38
N GLY A 347 -5.81 7.01 1.30
CA GLY A 347 -6.92 6.09 1.55
C GLY A 347 -7.50 6.32 2.95
N ILE A 348 -8.80 6.08 3.10
CA ILE A 348 -9.48 6.04 4.39
C ILE A 348 -10.26 4.75 4.47
N VAL A 349 -10.15 4.08 5.61
CA VAL A 349 -10.99 2.93 5.96
C VAL A 349 -11.97 3.34 7.04
N ASP A 350 -13.25 3.10 6.77
CA ASP A 350 -14.31 3.24 7.76
C ASP A 350 -14.71 1.83 8.23
N ALA A 351 -14.29 1.49 9.45
CA ALA A 351 -14.55 0.18 10.03
C ALA A 351 -16.02 -0.01 10.45
N GLN A 352 -16.76 1.08 10.65
CA GLN A 352 -18.15 1.03 11.07
C GLN A 352 -19.07 0.92 9.85
N VAL A 353 -18.82 1.75 8.84
CA VAL A 353 -19.54 1.79 7.56
C VAL A 353 -18.56 1.56 6.39
N PRO A 354 -18.23 0.30 6.06
CA PRO A 354 -17.22 -0.03 5.04
C PRO A 354 -17.46 0.63 3.69
N GLN A 355 -18.72 0.90 3.33
CA GLN A 355 -19.14 1.55 2.09
C GLN A 355 -18.65 3.00 1.98
N LEU A 356 -18.30 3.66 3.08
CA LEU A 356 -17.71 5.00 3.12
C LEU A 356 -16.19 5.02 3.04
N SER A 357 -15.52 3.87 3.17
CA SER A 357 -14.08 3.78 2.90
C SER A 357 -13.79 4.34 1.50
N ALA A 358 -12.76 5.15 1.36
CA ALA A 358 -12.57 5.98 0.17
C ALA A 358 -11.11 6.15 -0.24
N LEU A 359 -10.91 6.35 -1.54
CA LEU A 359 -9.70 6.93 -2.10
C LEU A 359 -9.93 8.44 -2.23
N ILE A 360 -9.05 9.25 -1.65
CA ILE A 360 -9.22 10.70 -1.61
C ILE A 360 -8.50 11.30 -2.81
N LEU A 361 -9.26 11.85 -3.74
CA LEU A 361 -8.75 12.53 -4.93
C LEU A 361 -8.73 14.05 -4.71
N SER A 362 -8.52 14.82 -5.78
CA SER A 362 -8.41 16.27 -5.71
C SER A 362 -9.68 16.90 -5.16
N SER A 363 -9.47 17.74 -4.15
CA SER A 363 -10.48 18.60 -3.53
C SER A 363 -10.81 19.83 -4.38
N TYR A 364 -10.09 20.02 -5.49
CA TYR A 364 -10.25 21.11 -6.45
C TYR A 364 -10.16 20.59 -7.88
N ASP A 365 -11.01 21.10 -8.77
CA ASP A 365 -10.97 20.78 -10.21
C ASP A 365 -10.06 21.75 -11.01
N SER A 366 -9.91 21.52 -12.31
CA SER A 366 -9.10 22.35 -13.21
C SER A 366 -9.65 23.76 -13.46
N SER A 367 -10.87 24.05 -13.03
CA SER A 367 -11.41 25.42 -12.94
C SER A 367 -11.19 26.04 -11.54
N GLY A 368 -10.58 25.28 -10.63
CA GLY A 368 -10.28 25.62 -9.26
C GLY A 368 -11.51 25.70 -8.36
N ARG A 369 -12.62 25.07 -8.77
CA ARG A 369 -13.80 24.91 -7.91
C ARG A 369 -13.56 23.80 -6.90
N VAL A 370 -14.19 23.94 -5.75
CA VAL A 370 -14.27 22.90 -4.72
C VAL A 370 -15.13 21.76 -5.22
N VAL A 371 -14.63 20.53 -5.11
CA VAL A 371 -15.34 19.29 -5.48
C VAL A 371 -15.20 18.24 -4.37
N ASP A 372 -16.10 17.25 -4.34
CA ASP A 372 -15.95 16.06 -3.49
C ASP A 372 -14.85 15.18 -4.08
N GLY A 373 -13.76 14.98 -3.33
CA GLY A 373 -12.62 14.16 -3.74
C GLY A 373 -12.77 12.68 -3.41
N ALA A 374 -13.72 12.28 -2.56
CA ALA A 374 -13.75 10.93 -2.00
C ALA A 374 -14.44 9.93 -2.95
N VAL A 375 -13.64 9.05 -3.58
CA VAL A 375 -14.13 7.90 -4.36
C VAL A 375 -14.38 6.75 -3.39
N ARG A 376 -15.64 6.51 -3.05
CA ARG A 376 -16.04 5.58 -1.98
C ARG A 376 -16.19 4.15 -2.51
N VAL A 377 -16.15 3.16 -1.61
CA VAL A 377 -16.52 1.76 -1.93
C VAL A 377 -17.92 1.69 -2.55
N ALA A 378 -18.86 2.52 -2.08
CA ALA A 378 -20.18 2.66 -2.67
C ALA A 378 -20.14 3.06 -4.15
N ASP A 379 -19.19 3.89 -4.58
CA ASP A 379 -18.99 4.27 -5.99
C ASP A 379 -18.40 3.12 -6.78
N LEU A 380 -17.32 2.53 -6.25
CA LEU A 380 -16.59 1.43 -6.91
C LEU A 380 -17.47 0.20 -7.12
N SER A 381 -18.40 -0.08 -6.20
CA SER A 381 -19.37 -1.18 -6.32
C SER A 381 -20.24 -1.12 -7.58
N LEU A 382 -20.32 0.05 -8.22
CA LEU A 382 -21.10 0.29 -9.43
C LEU A 382 -20.28 0.16 -10.71
N GLU A 383 -18.95 0.23 -10.62
CA GLU A 383 -18.06 0.18 -11.78
C GLU A 383 -17.92 -1.24 -12.31
N SER A 384 -17.63 -1.42 -13.60
CA SER A 384 -17.30 -2.74 -14.13
C SER A 384 -15.84 -2.74 -14.54
N LEU A 385 -15.07 -3.68 -14.00
CA LEU A 385 -13.66 -3.83 -14.30
C LEU A 385 -13.45 -5.08 -15.15
N ALA A 386 -12.38 -5.05 -15.91
CA ALA A 386 -11.83 -6.24 -16.54
C ALA A 386 -10.30 -6.19 -16.54
N ALA A 387 -9.75 -5.60 -15.48
CA ALA A 387 -8.34 -5.35 -15.30
C ALA A 387 -7.58 -6.65 -15.00
N ASP A 388 -6.40 -6.80 -15.60
CA ASP A 388 -5.45 -7.82 -15.22
C ASP A 388 -4.91 -7.54 -13.80
N VAL A 389 -4.61 -6.27 -13.51
CA VAL A 389 -4.16 -5.82 -12.18
C VAL A 389 -4.73 -4.42 -11.89
N ALA A 390 -5.30 -4.24 -10.69
CA ALA A 390 -5.52 -2.92 -10.10
C ALA A 390 -4.53 -2.70 -8.95
N VAL A 391 -3.94 -1.51 -8.85
CA VAL A 391 -2.99 -1.14 -7.82
C VAL A 391 -3.53 0.06 -7.05
N LEU A 392 -3.64 -0.09 -5.73
CA LEU A 392 -4.04 0.93 -4.78
C LEU A 392 -2.82 1.31 -3.94
N SER A 393 -2.09 2.32 -4.42
CA SER A 393 -0.95 2.91 -3.70
C SER A 393 -1.49 3.99 -2.76
N ALA A 394 -2.23 3.55 -1.75
CA ALA A 394 -2.94 4.41 -0.82
C ALA A 394 -3.05 3.74 0.56
N CYS A 395 -2.75 4.49 1.61
CA CYS A 395 -2.72 4.02 3.00
C CYS A 395 -3.97 3.18 3.34
N ASP A 396 -3.76 2.07 4.05
CA ASP A 396 -4.82 1.21 4.57
C ASP A 396 -5.79 0.63 3.51
N THR A 397 -5.51 0.73 2.22
CA THR A 397 -6.43 0.25 1.16
C THR A 397 -6.52 -1.27 1.02
N ALA A 398 -5.54 -2.00 1.53
CA ALA A 398 -5.63 -3.44 1.70
C ALA A 398 -6.43 -3.80 2.96
N LEU A 399 -6.65 -2.85 3.86
CA LEU A 399 -7.47 -3.02 5.04
C LEU A 399 -8.94 -2.77 4.71
N GLY A 400 -9.79 -3.26 5.60
CA GLY A 400 -11.23 -3.16 5.54
C GLY A 400 -11.83 -3.60 6.86
N LYS A 401 -13.15 -3.62 6.93
CA LYS A 401 -13.82 -4.26 8.07
C LYS A 401 -13.70 -5.76 7.89
N GLN A 402 -13.03 -6.42 8.83
CA GLN A 402 -13.05 -7.87 8.93
C GLN A 402 -14.45 -8.30 9.35
N VAL A 403 -15.12 -9.05 8.48
CA VAL A 403 -16.45 -9.60 8.73
C VAL A 403 -16.30 -11.13 8.79
N PRO A 404 -16.77 -11.79 9.87
CA PRO A 404 -16.66 -13.24 10.00
C PRO A 404 -17.21 -13.95 8.77
N SER A 405 -16.46 -14.91 8.23
CA SER A 405 -16.79 -15.64 6.99
C SER A 405 -16.87 -14.79 5.72
N GLU A 406 -16.72 -13.47 5.73
CA GLU A 406 -16.67 -12.64 4.52
C GLU A 406 -15.23 -12.21 4.19
N GLY A 407 -14.35 -12.20 5.19
CA GLY A 407 -12.99 -11.65 5.10
C GLY A 407 -13.01 -10.13 5.20
N LEU A 408 -12.04 -9.47 4.57
CA LEU A 408 -11.97 -8.01 4.52
C LEU A 408 -12.94 -7.42 3.49
N LEU A 409 -13.92 -6.67 3.98
CA LEU A 409 -14.76 -5.80 3.16
C LEU A 409 -14.12 -4.42 3.03
N GLY A 410 -13.74 -4.05 1.81
CA GLY A 410 -13.05 -2.80 1.55
C GLY A 410 -12.87 -2.52 0.06
N ILE A 411 -11.98 -1.58 -0.23
CA ILE A 411 -11.73 -1.08 -1.60
C ILE A 411 -11.17 -2.23 -2.46
N GLY A 412 -10.18 -2.97 -1.96
CA GLY A 412 -9.53 -4.04 -2.71
C GLY A 412 -10.45 -5.22 -3.04
N SER A 413 -11.21 -5.72 -2.06
CA SER A 413 -12.16 -6.82 -2.28
C SER A 413 -13.32 -6.41 -3.20
N THR A 414 -13.76 -5.15 -3.13
CA THR A 414 -14.71 -4.59 -4.10
C THR A 414 -14.14 -4.63 -5.51
N MET A 415 -12.90 -4.19 -5.74
CA MET A 415 -12.30 -4.25 -7.09
C MET A 415 -12.21 -5.67 -7.66
N LEU A 416 -11.88 -6.67 -6.82
CA LEU A 416 -11.91 -8.08 -7.22
C LEU A 416 -13.33 -8.51 -7.63
N ALA A 417 -14.33 -8.24 -6.80
CA ALA A 417 -15.72 -8.56 -7.09
C ALA A 417 -16.21 -7.88 -8.39
N ARG A 418 -15.72 -6.68 -8.68
CA ARG A 418 -16.07 -5.93 -9.90
C ARG A 418 -15.32 -6.36 -11.16
N GLY A 419 -14.40 -7.33 -11.06
CA GLY A 419 -13.77 -7.97 -12.22
C GLY A 419 -12.27 -7.69 -12.41
N ALA A 420 -11.59 -7.12 -11.42
CA ALA A 420 -10.12 -7.15 -11.39
C ALA A 420 -9.64 -8.57 -11.08
N ARG A 421 -8.68 -9.09 -11.86
CA ARG A 421 -8.12 -10.44 -11.64
C ARG A 421 -7.13 -10.50 -10.48
N ALA A 422 -6.45 -9.38 -10.24
CA ALA A 422 -5.56 -9.17 -9.11
C ALA A 422 -5.66 -7.73 -8.62
N VAL A 423 -5.52 -7.55 -7.31
CA VAL A 423 -5.45 -6.23 -6.67
C VAL A 423 -4.20 -6.19 -5.80
N VAL A 424 -3.34 -5.20 -6.01
CA VAL A 424 -2.23 -4.86 -5.12
C VAL A 424 -2.66 -3.67 -4.28
N ALA A 425 -2.56 -3.78 -2.96
CA ALA A 425 -2.97 -2.71 -2.05
C ALA A 425 -2.05 -2.67 -0.82
N SER A 426 -1.95 -1.51 -0.15
CA SER A 426 -1.14 -1.35 1.05
C SER A 426 -1.93 -1.56 2.35
N LEU A 427 -1.35 -2.30 3.29
CA LEU A 427 -1.87 -2.63 4.62
C LEU A 427 -1.67 -1.49 5.63
N TRP A 428 -0.77 -0.55 5.39
CA TRP A 428 -0.52 0.63 6.25
C TRP A 428 0.15 1.76 5.46
N PRO A 429 0.24 2.98 6.01
CA PRO A 429 0.99 4.07 5.40
C PRO A 429 2.48 3.73 5.19
N VAL A 430 2.96 3.81 3.96
CA VAL A 430 4.38 3.71 3.61
C VAL A 430 4.92 5.10 3.30
N SER A 431 6.21 5.34 3.53
CA SER A 431 6.82 6.53 2.94
C SER A 431 6.61 6.52 1.42
N ASP A 432 6.16 7.66 0.89
CA ASP A 432 5.76 7.78 -0.50
C ASP A 432 6.94 7.53 -1.46
N GLU A 433 8.19 7.77 -1.04
CA GLU A 433 9.41 7.37 -1.76
C GLU A 433 9.56 5.84 -1.91
N ILE A 434 9.36 5.07 -0.84
CA ILE A 434 9.53 3.61 -0.90
C ILE A 434 8.38 2.97 -1.68
N GLY A 435 7.15 3.48 -1.49
CA GLY A 435 5.99 3.09 -2.29
C GLY A 435 6.24 3.28 -3.79
N ALA A 436 6.70 4.47 -4.19
CA ALA A 436 7.03 4.79 -5.59
C ALA A 436 8.07 3.83 -6.19
N ARG A 437 9.13 3.49 -5.43
CA ARG A 437 10.15 2.54 -5.86
C ARG A 437 9.60 1.13 -5.99
N LEU A 438 8.84 0.65 -5.01
CA LEU A 438 8.24 -0.69 -5.03
C LEU A 438 7.31 -0.87 -6.23
N MET A 439 6.40 0.08 -6.47
CA MET A 439 5.43 -0.01 -7.55
C MET A 439 6.09 0.12 -8.93
N THR A 440 7.14 0.92 -9.04
CA THR A 440 7.93 1.01 -10.28
C THR A 440 8.62 -0.32 -10.62
N GLU A 441 9.26 -0.97 -9.64
CA GLU A 441 9.86 -2.30 -9.82
C GLU A 441 8.82 -3.40 -10.06
N PHE A 442 7.67 -3.31 -9.40
CA PHE A 442 6.53 -4.21 -9.62
C PHE A 442 6.09 -4.18 -11.08
N TYR A 443 5.81 -3.00 -11.65
CA TYR A 443 5.43 -2.88 -13.06
C TYR A 443 6.55 -3.34 -14.01
N ARG A 444 7.82 -3.10 -13.66
CA ARG A 444 8.94 -3.58 -14.47
C ARG A 444 8.94 -5.09 -14.58
N HIS A 445 8.84 -5.80 -13.46
CA HIS A 445 8.77 -7.26 -13.42
C HIS A 445 7.50 -7.80 -14.07
N LEU A 446 6.36 -7.16 -13.83
CA LEU A 446 5.06 -7.55 -14.38
C LEU A 446 5.05 -7.47 -15.92
N LEU A 447 5.62 -6.40 -16.50
CA LEU A 447 5.52 -6.11 -17.93
C LEU A 447 6.69 -6.69 -18.74
N ARG A 448 7.92 -6.59 -18.22
CA ARG A 448 9.13 -6.99 -18.97
C ARG A 448 9.46 -8.46 -18.75
N ASP A 449 9.31 -8.94 -17.52
CA ASP A 449 9.66 -10.32 -17.15
C ASP A 449 8.43 -11.25 -17.24
N SER A 450 7.25 -10.71 -17.56
CA SER A 450 5.97 -11.43 -17.64
C SER A 450 5.67 -12.25 -16.37
N MET A 451 6.08 -11.74 -15.20
CA MET A 451 5.86 -12.40 -13.91
C MET A 451 4.40 -12.28 -13.48
N SER A 452 3.89 -13.29 -12.76
CA SER A 452 2.58 -13.18 -12.11
C SER A 452 2.57 -12.00 -11.12
N PRO A 453 1.40 -11.42 -10.79
CA PRO A 453 1.34 -10.33 -9.82
C PRO A 453 2.05 -10.64 -8.49
N ALA A 454 1.90 -11.85 -7.97
CA ALA A 454 2.60 -12.31 -6.76
C ALA A 454 4.12 -12.36 -6.94
N ALA A 455 4.60 -12.94 -8.04
CA ALA A 455 6.02 -13.02 -8.32
C ALA A 455 6.65 -11.64 -8.57
N ALA A 456 5.94 -10.75 -9.27
CA ALA A 456 6.39 -9.38 -9.52
C ALA A 456 6.49 -8.56 -8.22
N LEU A 457 5.49 -8.69 -7.33
CA LEU A 457 5.50 -8.01 -6.04
C LEU A 457 6.60 -8.55 -5.12
N GLY A 458 6.74 -9.88 -5.04
CA GLY A 458 7.81 -10.52 -4.29
C GLY A 458 9.20 -10.11 -4.80
N ALA A 459 9.37 -9.99 -6.12
CA ALA A 459 10.64 -9.53 -6.70
C ALA A 459 10.94 -8.06 -6.40
N ALA A 460 9.92 -7.19 -6.43
CA ALA A 460 10.05 -5.79 -6.01
C ALA A 460 10.44 -5.67 -4.52
N MET A 461 9.80 -6.43 -3.63
CA MET A 461 10.15 -6.50 -2.20
C MET A 461 11.59 -6.96 -1.99
N ARG A 462 12.01 -8.06 -2.64
CA ARG A 462 13.38 -8.58 -2.56
C ARG A 462 14.41 -7.54 -3.02
N SER A 463 14.11 -6.74 -4.04
CA SER A 463 14.98 -5.64 -4.48
C SER A 463 15.20 -4.61 -3.37
N VAL A 464 14.14 -4.25 -2.64
CA VAL A 464 14.24 -3.30 -1.52
C VAL A 464 15.00 -3.90 -0.34
N VAL A 465 14.69 -5.15 0.05
CA VAL A 465 15.42 -5.88 1.11
C VAL A 465 16.91 -5.95 0.80
N SER A 466 17.28 -6.35 -0.42
CA SER A 466 18.68 -6.49 -0.84
C SER A 466 19.47 -5.18 -0.86
N SER A 467 18.78 -4.03 -0.90
CA SER A 467 19.39 -2.70 -0.85
C SER A 467 19.67 -2.18 0.58
N GLY A 468 19.53 -3.03 1.60
CA GLY A 468 19.86 -2.73 3.00
C GLY A 468 18.68 -2.37 3.89
N ALA A 469 17.43 -2.51 3.39
CA ALA A 469 16.22 -2.28 4.17
C ALA A 469 15.71 -3.60 4.76
N ALA A 470 16.34 -4.06 5.85
CA ALA A 470 15.95 -5.30 6.53
C ALA A 470 14.62 -5.17 7.29
N ASP A 471 14.13 -3.96 7.54
CA ASP A 471 12.92 -3.71 8.31
C ASP A 471 11.64 -3.99 7.50
N PRO A 472 10.84 -5.03 7.84
CA PRO A 472 9.61 -5.38 7.12
C PRO A 472 8.58 -4.25 7.09
N ALA A 473 8.60 -3.33 8.06
CA ALA A 473 7.68 -2.20 8.06
C ALA A 473 7.87 -1.27 6.85
N LEU A 474 9.05 -1.29 6.22
CA LEU A 474 9.39 -0.46 5.07
C LEU A 474 8.98 -1.09 3.73
N TRP A 475 9.06 -2.42 3.59
CA TRP A 475 8.93 -3.09 2.28
C TRP A 475 7.73 -4.03 2.16
N ALA A 476 7.15 -4.48 3.29
CA ALA A 476 6.10 -5.50 3.30
C ALA A 476 4.68 -4.95 3.42
N ALA A 477 4.52 -3.64 3.26
CA ALA A 477 3.22 -2.99 3.38
C ALA A 477 2.25 -3.37 2.26
N TYR A 478 2.75 -3.77 1.09
CA TYR A 478 1.90 -4.16 -0.02
C TYR A 478 1.59 -5.65 0.02
N GLN A 479 0.34 -6.00 -0.28
CA GLN A 479 -0.06 -7.38 -0.54
C GLN A 479 -0.80 -7.48 -1.87
N VAL A 480 -0.86 -8.68 -2.43
CA VAL A 480 -1.63 -8.95 -3.64
C VAL A 480 -2.73 -9.96 -3.35
N SER A 481 -3.97 -9.59 -3.67
CA SER A 481 -5.12 -10.47 -3.63
C SER A 481 -5.52 -10.86 -5.05
N VAL A 482 -5.86 -12.13 -5.27
CA VAL A 482 -6.12 -12.69 -6.61
C VAL A 482 -7.42 -13.48 -6.65
N VAL A 483 -8.08 -13.46 -7.81
CA VAL A 483 -9.22 -14.33 -8.16
C VAL A 483 -8.92 -15.19 -9.38
N ALA A 484 -7.67 -15.19 -9.86
CA ALA A 484 -7.24 -16.06 -10.94
C ALA A 484 -5.76 -16.44 -10.79
N LEU A 485 -5.46 -17.71 -11.04
CA LEU A 485 -4.09 -18.21 -11.08
C LEU A 485 -3.60 -18.29 -12.53
N GLY A 486 -2.30 -18.11 -12.73
CA GLY A 486 -1.68 -18.23 -14.05
C GLY A 486 -0.48 -17.32 -14.24
N PRO A 487 0.20 -17.40 -15.40
CA PRO A 487 1.39 -16.61 -15.69
C PRO A 487 1.08 -15.10 -15.68
N GLY A 488 2.12 -14.27 -15.62
CA GLY A 488 2.00 -12.82 -15.77
C GLY A 488 1.52 -12.37 -17.13
N PRO A 489 0.89 -11.19 -17.24
CA PRO A 489 0.37 -10.67 -18.51
C PRO A 489 1.44 -10.78 -19.59
N PRO A 490 1.10 -11.20 -20.83
CA PRO A 490 2.12 -11.42 -21.84
C PRO A 490 2.80 -10.09 -22.15
N ALA A 491 4.14 -10.09 -22.23
CA ALA A 491 4.88 -8.94 -22.72
C ALA A 491 4.27 -8.49 -24.05
N ARG A 492 3.77 -7.25 -24.11
CA ARG A 492 3.45 -6.66 -25.42
C ARG A 492 4.77 -6.57 -26.18
N GLY A 493 4.77 -7.03 -27.44
CA GLY A 493 5.95 -7.01 -28.29
C GLY A 493 6.60 -5.63 -28.33
N VAL A 494 7.61 -5.43 -27.48
CA VAL A 494 8.65 -4.46 -27.73
C VAL A 494 9.37 -5.04 -28.93
N ALA A 495 9.24 -4.39 -30.09
CA ALA A 495 9.98 -4.77 -31.28
C ALA A 495 11.44 -5.01 -30.88
N SER A 496 11.90 -6.23 -31.10
CA SER A 496 13.29 -6.64 -30.89
C SER A 496 14.19 -5.77 -31.75
N ARG A 497 14.73 -4.69 -31.17
CA ARG A 497 15.96 -4.11 -31.69
C ARG A 497 17.08 -5.00 -31.19
N GLY A 498 17.73 -5.68 -32.13
CA GLY A 498 18.91 -6.50 -31.90
C GLY A 498 20.07 -5.71 -31.27
N PRO A 499 21.15 -6.40 -30.88
CA PRO A 499 22.16 -5.84 -30.01
C PRO A 499 22.91 -4.72 -30.73
N ALA A 500 22.74 -3.48 -30.28
CA ALA A 500 23.62 -2.39 -30.66
C ALA A 500 24.88 -2.49 -29.82
N THR A 501 25.95 -2.99 -30.44
CA THR A 501 27.30 -3.00 -29.90
C THR A 501 27.85 -1.58 -29.75
N ALA A 502 28.59 -1.39 -28.64
CA ALA A 502 29.57 -0.35 -28.37
C ALA A 502 29.06 1.09 -28.20
N HIS A 503 28.85 1.50 -26.95
CA HIS A 503 29.36 2.75 -26.34
C HIS A 503 29.03 2.78 -24.82
N GLU A 504 29.34 1.69 -24.08
CA GLU A 504 29.02 1.57 -22.65
C GLU A 504 30.08 2.19 -21.71
N GLY A 505 31.29 2.50 -22.19
CA GLY A 505 32.39 2.93 -21.32
C GLY A 505 32.29 4.36 -20.78
N ALA A 506 31.84 5.32 -21.59
CA ALA A 506 31.89 6.75 -21.25
C ALA A 506 30.62 7.28 -20.55
N GLU A 507 29.45 6.66 -20.78
CA GLU A 507 28.18 7.04 -20.14
C GLU A 507 28.04 6.50 -18.70
N LEU A 508 28.69 5.37 -18.39
CA LEU A 508 28.68 4.77 -17.05
C LEU A 508 29.50 5.59 -16.04
N GLU A 509 30.59 6.23 -16.48
CA GLU A 509 31.41 7.10 -15.64
C GLU A 509 30.69 8.40 -15.28
N THR A 510 29.95 8.98 -16.24
CA THR A 510 29.12 10.17 -16.03
C THR A 510 27.86 9.88 -15.19
N ARG A 511 27.25 8.68 -15.31
CA ARG A 511 26.14 8.23 -14.43
C ARG A 511 26.59 7.89 -13.00
N ARG A 512 27.75 7.25 -12.81
CA ARG A 512 28.34 7.03 -11.47
C ARG A 512 28.63 8.36 -10.78
N LEU A 513 29.18 9.35 -11.48
CA LEU A 513 29.47 10.68 -10.93
C LEU A 513 28.21 11.45 -10.53
N ARG A 514 27.09 11.36 -11.29
CA ARG A 514 25.81 11.99 -10.91
C ARG A 514 25.10 11.29 -9.74
N ALA A 515 25.21 9.95 -9.62
CA ALA A 515 24.66 9.19 -8.49
C ALA A 515 25.47 9.38 -7.18
N ILE A 516 26.68 9.94 -7.27
CA ILE A 516 27.53 10.27 -6.11
C ILE A 516 27.16 11.65 -5.53
N GLN A 517 26.62 12.57 -6.35
CA GLN A 517 26.33 13.98 -5.99
C GLN A 517 24.95 14.26 -5.38
N ALA A 518 24.11 13.25 -5.15
CA ALA A 518 22.80 13.47 -4.54
C ALA A 518 22.92 13.93 -3.08
N PRO A 519 22.29 15.05 -2.66
CA PRO A 519 22.33 15.54 -1.28
C PRO A 519 21.96 14.45 -0.24
N ALA A 520 20.98 13.59 -0.55
CA ALA A 520 20.57 12.46 0.29
C ALA A 520 21.64 11.36 0.48
N ARG A 521 22.70 11.36 -0.33
CA ARG A 521 23.87 10.50 -0.14
C ARG A 521 24.88 11.18 0.79
N VAL A 522 25.07 12.49 0.68
CA VAL A 522 25.94 13.29 1.57
C VAL A 522 25.40 13.29 2.99
N GLU A 523 24.09 13.40 3.17
CA GLU A 523 23.43 13.33 4.49
C GLU A 523 23.64 11.97 5.18
N ARG A 524 23.41 10.86 4.45
CA ARG A 524 23.66 9.51 4.98
C ARG A 524 25.13 9.27 5.32
N LEU A 525 26.04 9.77 4.49
CA LEU A 525 27.48 9.68 4.75
C LEU A 525 27.87 10.53 5.96
N LEU A 526 27.27 11.70 6.13
CA LEU A 526 27.48 12.58 7.27
C LEU A 526 26.98 11.93 8.58
N ASP A 527 25.78 11.34 8.57
CA ASP A 527 25.25 10.61 9.73
C ASP A 527 26.09 9.38 10.08
N GLY A 528 26.58 8.65 9.07
CA GLY A 528 27.53 7.55 9.26
C GLY A 528 28.84 8.00 9.89
N LEU A 529 29.39 9.14 9.42
CA LEU A 529 30.62 9.73 9.96
C LEU A 529 30.46 10.19 11.43
N ILE A 530 29.37 10.89 11.74
CA ILE A 530 29.08 11.36 13.12
C ILE A 530 28.97 10.18 14.08
N SER A 531 28.35 9.09 13.62
CA SER A 531 28.12 7.89 14.43
C SER A 531 29.39 7.05 14.63
N ASP A 532 30.16 6.78 13.56
CA ASP A 532 31.42 6.01 13.63
C ASP A 532 32.47 6.70 14.50
N ARG A 533 32.60 8.02 14.35
CA ARG A 533 33.61 8.82 15.07
C ARG A 533 33.14 9.34 16.43
N GLN A 534 31.92 8.99 16.85
CA GLN A 534 31.30 9.45 18.10
C GLN A 534 31.40 10.97 18.28
N LEU A 535 31.15 11.72 17.20
CA LEU A 535 31.30 13.19 17.20
C LEU A 535 30.18 13.89 17.98
N SER A 536 29.15 13.15 18.40
CA SER A 536 28.05 13.60 19.25
C SER A 536 27.90 12.72 20.50
N PRO A 537 27.36 13.25 21.62
CA PRO A 537 26.99 12.46 22.79
C PRO A 537 26.09 11.27 22.44
N LYS A 538 26.23 10.15 23.17
CA LYS A 538 25.46 8.92 22.92
C LYS A 538 23.95 9.08 23.14
N ASP A 539 23.55 10.04 23.97
CA ASP A 539 22.15 10.38 24.29
C ASP A 539 21.57 11.47 23.37
N SER A 540 22.29 11.85 22.32
CA SER A 540 21.85 12.93 21.43
C SER A 540 20.83 12.46 20.38
N TYR A 541 19.86 13.32 20.09
CA TYR A 541 18.86 13.13 19.04
C TYR A 541 19.06 14.15 17.91
N GLN A 542 18.66 13.78 16.69
CA GLN A 542 18.78 14.62 15.50
C GLN A 542 17.60 15.60 15.41
N ILE A 543 17.89 16.85 15.07
CA ILE A 543 16.89 17.90 14.84
C ILE A 543 16.89 18.26 13.36
N ARG A 544 15.71 18.15 12.74
CA ARG A 544 15.51 18.34 11.29
C ARG A 544 14.80 19.64 10.93
N ASP A 545 14.13 20.26 11.90
CA ASP A 545 13.47 21.55 11.70
C ASP A 545 14.44 22.70 12.05
N PRO A 546 14.85 23.53 11.07
CA PRO A 546 15.65 24.72 11.34
C PRO A 546 15.01 25.67 12.37
N ALA A 547 13.68 25.77 12.40
CA ALA A 547 12.98 26.66 13.33
C ALA A 547 13.12 26.23 14.80
N ALA A 548 13.44 24.94 15.04
CA ALA A 548 13.68 24.40 16.37
C ALA A 548 15.12 24.66 16.88
N LEU A 549 16.00 25.24 16.08
CA LEU A 549 17.39 25.54 16.46
C LEU A 549 17.52 26.89 17.17
N PRO A 550 18.51 27.08 18.06
CA PRO A 550 18.90 28.40 18.57
C PRO A 550 19.25 29.37 17.43
N LEU A 551 18.94 30.65 17.60
CA LEU A 551 19.13 31.70 16.58
C LEU A 551 20.54 31.71 15.94
N PRO A 552 21.65 31.51 16.68
CA PRO A 552 22.98 31.44 16.07
C PRO A 552 23.17 30.24 15.13
N LEU A 553 22.53 29.10 15.43
CA LEU A 553 22.59 27.90 14.59
C LEU A 553 21.66 28.00 13.37
N GLN A 554 20.53 28.69 13.49
CA GLN A 554 19.67 28.99 12.33
C GLN A 554 20.42 29.76 11.25
N LYS A 555 21.24 30.75 11.64
CA LYS A 555 22.08 31.52 10.73
C LYS A 555 23.12 30.62 10.03
N ALA A 556 23.82 29.77 10.79
CA ALA A 556 24.80 28.84 10.24
C ALA A 556 24.17 27.81 9.28
N VAL A 557 22.95 27.34 9.57
CA VAL A 557 22.18 26.45 8.68
C VAL A 557 21.75 27.16 7.40
N ALA A 558 21.30 28.41 7.49
CA ALA A 558 20.93 29.21 6.33
C ALA A 558 22.13 29.45 5.40
N GLU A 559 23.28 29.81 5.96
CA GLU A 559 24.55 29.99 5.23
C GLU A 559 25.02 28.68 4.56
N ALA A 560 25.00 27.57 5.30
CA ALA A 560 25.37 26.26 4.76
C ALA A 560 24.44 25.81 3.63
N SER A 561 23.13 26.04 3.77
CA SER A 561 22.13 25.69 2.76
C SER A 561 22.30 26.52 1.48
N GLN A 562 22.64 27.81 1.59
CA GLN A 562 22.97 28.66 0.44
C GLN A 562 24.22 28.18 -0.31
N GLN A 563 25.18 27.60 0.40
CA GLN A 563 26.38 27.00 -0.17
C GLN A 563 26.15 25.57 -0.71
N GLY A 564 24.92 25.05 -0.65
CA GLY A 564 24.59 23.69 -1.09
C GLY A 564 25.16 22.60 -0.19
N ARG A 565 25.58 22.93 1.03
CA ARG A 565 26.05 21.98 2.04
C ARG A 565 24.86 21.34 2.75
N VAL A 566 24.97 20.05 3.01
CA VAL A 566 24.04 19.34 3.89
C VAL A 566 24.37 19.70 5.33
N TRP A 567 23.37 19.71 6.21
CA TRP A 567 23.57 19.96 7.63
C TRP A 567 22.83 18.93 8.48
N VAL A 568 23.41 18.61 9.64
CA VAL A 568 22.82 17.74 10.67
C VAL A 568 23.05 18.42 12.01
N CYS A 569 21.98 18.67 12.77
CA CYS A 569 22.09 19.16 14.14
C CYS A 569 21.74 18.04 15.13
N ARG A 570 22.56 17.86 16.16
CA ARG A 570 22.28 16.96 17.28
C ARG A 570 22.21 17.72 18.59
N ALA A 571 21.21 17.40 19.41
CA ALA A 571 21.03 17.96 20.74
C ALA A 571 21.02 16.85 21.79
N SER A 572 21.64 17.07 22.95
CA SER A 572 21.55 16.14 24.09
C SER A 572 20.53 16.59 25.14
N SER A 573 20.20 15.68 26.05
CA SER A 573 19.31 15.94 27.20
C SER A 573 19.78 17.09 28.12
N TYR A 574 21.07 17.46 28.03
CA TYR A 574 21.69 18.57 28.77
C TYR A 574 21.76 19.89 27.98
N LYS A 575 21.00 20.04 26.90
CA LYS A 575 20.96 21.23 26.01
C LYS A 575 22.32 21.55 25.34
N THR A 576 23.16 20.55 25.11
CA THR A 576 24.35 20.70 24.27
C THR A 576 23.96 20.57 22.81
N TRP A 577 24.21 21.61 22.00
CA TRP A 577 23.90 21.64 20.57
C TRP A 577 25.18 21.51 19.75
N LEU A 578 25.17 20.60 18.79
CA LEU A 578 26.26 20.39 17.83
C LEU A 578 25.67 20.42 16.42
N LEU A 579 26.11 21.39 15.63
CA LEU A 579 25.77 21.49 14.23
C LEU A 579 26.94 21.00 13.38
N PHE A 580 26.64 20.12 12.44
CA PHE A 580 27.58 19.61 11.45
C PHE A 580 27.11 20.06 10.07
N THR A 581 28.01 20.55 9.24
CA THR A 581 27.72 20.83 7.83
C THR A 581 28.72 20.13 6.95
N ALA A 582 28.26 19.45 5.91
CA ALA A 582 29.12 18.69 5.03
C ALA A 582 28.79 18.88 3.56
N GLU A 583 29.84 18.83 2.76
CA GLU A 583 29.77 18.66 1.32
C GLU A 583 30.71 17.54 0.91
N MET A 584 30.60 17.10 -0.33
CA MET A 584 31.46 16.05 -0.86
C MET A 584 32.53 16.65 -1.75
N SER A 585 33.79 16.30 -1.50
CA SER A 585 34.91 16.69 -2.36
C SER A 585 35.01 15.73 -3.54
N LEU A 586 34.56 16.16 -4.72
CA LEU A 586 34.66 15.37 -5.95
C LEU A 586 36.11 15.11 -6.38
N PRO A 587 37.04 16.08 -6.31
CA PRO A 587 38.44 15.84 -6.66
C PRO A 587 39.07 14.74 -5.77
N LEU A 588 38.90 14.84 -4.45
CA LEU A 588 39.44 13.88 -3.50
C LEU A 588 38.73 12.51 -3.60
N SER A 589 37.42 12.51 -3.86
CA SER A 589 36.67 11.26 -4.03
C SER A 589 37.12 10.49 -5.28
N ARG A 590 37.50 11.20 -6.35
CA ARG A 590 38.06 10.59 -7.57
C ARG A 590 39.46 10.04 -7.33
N GLU A 591 40.33 10.82 -6.67
CA GLU A 591 41.69 10.39 -6.32
C GLU A 591 41.68 9.12 -5.46
N ARG A 592 40.75 9.02 -4.51
CA ARG A 592 40.69 7.93 -3.52
C ARG A 592 39.79 6.76 -3.91
N GLY A 593 39.02 6.88 -5.00
CA GLY A 593 38.05 5.86 -5.41
C GLY A 593 36.95 5.59 -4.37
N ALA A 594 36.74 6.51 -3.43
CA ALA A 594 35.80 6.38 -2.30
C ALA A 594 35.24 7.76 -1.91
N PRO A 595 34.04 7.86 -1.31
CA PRO A 595 33.44 9.14 -0.94
C PRO A 595 34.29 9.90 0.09
N VAL A 596 34.61 11.17 -0.22
CA VAL A 596 35.30 12.10 0.67
C VAL A 596 34.39 13.25 1.07
N LEU A 597 34.12 13.41 2.36
CA LEU A 597 33.32 14.49 2.94
C LEU A 597 34.20 15.60 3.51
N LEU A 598 33.87 16.85 3.18
CA LEU A 598 34.40 18.04 3.84
C LEU A 598 33.42 18.43 4.95
N LEU A 599 33.82 18.23 6.21
CA LEU A 599 32.99 18.42 7.40
C LEU A 599 33.38 19.69 8.13
N ASN A 600 32.39 20.52 8.48
CA ASN A 600 32.51 21.60 9.44
C ASN A 600 31.68 21.25 10.69
N ARG A 601 32.21 21.53 11.88
CA ARG A 601 31.52 21.37 13.17
C ARG A 601 31.42 22.71 13.88
N TYR A 602 30.22 23.07 14.32
CA TYR A 602 29.91 24.29 15.04
C TYR A 602 29.45 23.98 16.46
N ASP A 603 29.74 24.88 17.40
CA ASP A 603 29.20 24.81 18.77
C ASP A 603 27.81 25.45 18.89
N ALA A 604 27.23 25.42 20.10
CA ALA A 604 25.92 25.99 20.38
C ALA A 604 25.81 27.52 20.17
N LYS A 605 26.94 28.24 20.05
CA LYS A 605 27.00 29.67 19.74
C LYS A 605 27.10 29.94 18.23
N GLY A 606 27.15 28.89 17.40
CA GLY A 606 27.35 29.00 15.96
C GLY A 606 28.80 29.27 15.57
N GLU A 607 29.77 29.09 16.48
CA GLU A 607 31.19 29.25 16.19
C GLU A 607 31.76 27.95 15.60
N LEU A 608 32.50 28.05 14.49
CA LEU A 608 33.19 26.92 13.88
C LEU A 608 34.31 26.41 14.82
N LYS A 609 34.27 25.12 15.17
CA LYS A 609 35.23 24.48 16.10
C LYS A 609 36.14 23.44 15.47
N ASP A 610 35.72 22.83 14.36
CA ASP A 610 36.56 21.85 13.65
C ASP A 610 36.18 21.85 12.17
N THR A 611 37.17 21.67 11.32
CA THR A 611 37.01 21.47 9.87
C THR A 611 37.93 20.34 9.44
N GLY A 612 37.46 19.43 8.60
CA GLY A 612 38.32 18.35 8.11
C GLY A 612 37.73 17.54 6.98
N SER A 613 38.62 16.90 6.22
CA SER A 613 38.27 16.00 5.13
C SER A 613 38.24 14.56 5.63
N TRP A 614 37.20 13.80 5.31
CA TRP A 614 36.98 12.45 5.82
C TRP A 614 36.67 11.49 4.68
N VAL A 615 37.35 10.34 4.65
CA VAL A 615 37.12 9.29 3.65
C VAL A 615 36.52 8.05 4.32
N SER A 616 35.53 7.43 3.67
CA SER A 616 34.93 6.17 4.10
C SER A 616 35.57 5.00 3.37
N ASP A 617 35.99 3.95 4.10
CA ASP A 617 36.43 2.71 3.49
C ASP A 617 35.25 1.79 3.10
N PRO A 618 35.45 0.74 2.28
CA PRO A 618 34.37 -0.17 1.85
C PRO A 618 33.64 -0.90 2.99
N HIS A 619 34.20 -0.86 4.21
CA HIS A 619 33.61 -1.44 5.42
C HIS A 619 32.88 -0.39 6.28
N GLY A 620 32.75 0.84 5.79
CA GLY A 620 32.02 1.92 6.44
C GLY A 620 32.80 2.66 7.53
N LYS A 621 34.10 2.38 7.73
CA LYS A 621 34.92 3.10 8.72
C LYS A 621 35.44 4.41 8.15
N TRP A 622 35.43 5.45 8.97
CA TRP A 622 35.85 6.79 8.56
C TRP A 622 37.25 7.15 9.07
N ARG A 623 38.05 7.72 8.17
CA ARG A 623 39.38 8.24 8.48
C ARG A 623 39.49 9.70 8.07
N ARG A 624 40.03 10.52 8.96
CA ARG A 624 40.39 11.91 8.64
C ARG A 624 41.58 11.87 7.70
N LEU A 625 41.47 12.54 6.55
CA LEU A 625 42.61 12.84 5.70
C LEU A 625 43.40 13.93 6.44
N ALA A 626 44.69 13.70 6.67
CA ALA A 626 45.57 14.78 7.12
C ALA A 626 45.66 15.81 6.00
N ASP A 627 45.63 17.10 6.37
CA ASP A 627 45.68 18.23 5.43
C ASP A 627 46.95 18.24 4.57
#